data_AF-A0A8C5DDS0-F1
#
_entry.id   AF-A0A8C5DDS0-F1
#
_cell.length_a   1.000
_cell.length_b   1.000
_cell.length_c   1.000
_cell.angle_alpha   90.00
_cell.angle_beta   90.00
_cell.angle_gamma   90.00
#
_symmetry.space_group_name_H-M   'P 1'
#
loop_
_entity.id
_entity.type
_entity.pdbx_description
1 polymer ?
#
loop_
_entity_poly.entity_id
_entity_poly.type
_entity_poly.pdbx_seq_one_letter_code
_entity_poly.pdbx_strand_id
1 'polypeptide(L)'
;MLLYCGWWFKLDRPLVLNTAEYYNPDTNQWTLITPMGTPRYDLGVVAYMGHIFAVGGRDGSRYQRSAEAYDPVTNTWYDVPEMVHRHSYFDIAVMNKQIFVVSLASTYLFYLLRQNNAIM
;
A
#
# COMPACT_ATOMS: atom_id res chain seq x y z
N MET A 1 -15.27 9.38 -11.47
CA MET A 1 -14.00 9.18 -10.73
C MET A 1 -13.40 7.87 -11.21
N LEU A 2 -12.51 7.92 -12.20
CA LEU A 2 -11.93 6.74 -12.84
C LEU A 2 -10.63 6.39 -12.12
N LEU A 3 -10.61 5.27 -11.38
CA LEU A 3 -9.37 4.64 -10.95
C LEU A 3 -8.98 3.63 -12.04
N TYR A 4 -7.97 3.96 -12.82
CA TYR A 4 -7.46 3.06 -13.86
C TYR A 4 -6.63 1.96 -13.20
N CYS A 5 -7.14 0.73 -13.12
CA CYS A 5 -6.32 -0.45 -12.82
C CYS A 5 -5.69 -0.94 -14.14
N GLY A 6 -4.49 -0.43 -14.43
CA GLY A 6 -3.68 -0.89 -15.55
C GLY A 6 -2.52 -1.71 -15.01
N TRP A 7 -2.72 -3.01 -14.83
CA TRP A 7 -1.61 -3.95 -14.66
C TRP A 7 -1.05 -4.33 -16.04
N TRP A 8 0.27 -4.54 -16.05
CA TRP A 8 1.12 -5.09 -17.11
C TRP A 8 1.78 -4.11 -18.10
N PHE A 9 3.12 -4.26 -18.15
CA PHE A 9 4.12 -3.60 -19.01
C PHE A 9 4.63 -2.21 -18.58
N LYS A 10 5.46 -2.19 -17.54
CA LYS A 10 6.74 -1.48 -17.61
C LYS A 10 7.84 -2.34 -17.02
N LEU A 11 8.93 -2.50 -17.79
CA LEU A 11 10.15 -3.21 -17.41
C LEU A 11 11.04 -2.37 -16.48
N ASP A 12 10.45 -1.44 -15.75
CA ASP A 12 11.15 -0.60 -14.78
C ASP A 12 10.87 -1.21 -13.40
N ARG A 13 11.92 -1.45 -12.60
CA ARG A 13 11.73 -1.85 -11.21
C ARG A 13 10.78 -0.86 -10.53
N PRO A 14 9.82 -1.31 -9.71
CA PRO A 14 8.91 -0.40 -9.03
C PRO A 14 9.74 0.59 -8.21
N LEU A 15 9.50 1.89 -8.44
CA LEU A 15 10.15 2.95 -7.68
C LEU A 15 9.64 2.88 -6.25
N VAL A 16 10.55 2.58 -5.33
CA VAL A 16 10.25 2.56 -3.90
C VAL A 16 10.31 4.01 -3.42
N LEU A 17 9.15 4.59 -3.12
CA LEU A 17 9.02 5.98 -2.71
C LEU A 17 8.58 6.05 -1.25
N ASN A 18 9.03 7.09 -0.55
CA ASN A 18 8.48 7.48 0.75
C ASN A 18 7.68 8.79 0.67
N THR A 19 7.67 9.44 -0.49
CA THR A 19 6.91 10.68 -0.71
C THR A 19 5.42 10.39 -0.81
N ALA A 20 4.61 11.34 -0.34
CA ALA A 20 3.17 11.33 -0.53
C ALA A 20 2.70 12.73 -0.94
N GLU A 21 1.56 12.79 -1.62
CA GLU A 21 0.96 14.02 -2.13
C GLU A 21 -0.53 14.03 -1.76
N TYR A 22 -1.07 15.22 -1.51
CA TYR A 22 -2.51 15.42 -1.38
C TYR A 22 -3.02 16.37 -2.46
N TYR A 23 -4.28 16.15 -2.87
CA TYR A 23 -4.94 16.98 -3.87
C TYR A 23 -5.90 17.96 -3.18
N ASN A 24 -5.77 19.25 -3.50
CA ASN A 24 -6.71 20.28 -3.11
C ASN A 24 -7.67 20.58 -4.28
N PRO A 25 -8.98 20.31 -4.14
CA PRO A 25 -9.95 20.54 -5.22
C PRO A 25 -10.26 22.03 -5.46
N ASP A 26 -10.09 22.90 -4.46
CA ASP A 26 -10.37 24.33 -4.57
C ASP A 26 -9.31 25.05 -5.43
N THR A 27 -8.05 24.62 -5.29
CA THR A 27 -6.92 25.16 -6.07
C THR A 27 -6.58 24.30 -7.28
N ASN A 28 -7.17 23.10 -7.38
CA ASN A 28 -6.88 22.08 -8.39
C ASN A 28 -5.38 21.74 -8.49
N GLN A 29 -4.74 21.55 -7.34
CA GLN A 29 -3.29 21.31 -7.26
C GLN A 29 -2.97 20.11 -6.37
N TRP A 30 -1.92 19.39 -6.77
CA TRP A 30 -1.24 18.41 -5.91
C TRP A 30 -0.16 19.12 -5.10
N THR A 31 0.00 18.74 -3.84
CA THR A 31 1.03 19.29 -2.95
C THR A 31 1.69 18.15 -2.20
N LEU A 32 3.02 18.19 -2.15
CA LEU A 32 3.82 17.26 -1.36
C LEU A 32 3.51 17.42 0.13
N ILE A 33 3.25 16.31 0.80
CA ILE A 33 3.17 16.25 2.26
C ILE A 33 4.48 15.70 2.82
N THR A 34 4.59 15.71 4.15
CA THR A 34 5.74 15.10 4.83
C THR A 34 5.93 13.65 4.34
N PRO A 35 7.15 13.23 3.99
CA PRO A 35 7.39 11.86 3.56
C PRO A 35 7.27 10.88 4.72
N MET A 36 6.91 9.64 4.41
CA MET A 36 6.99 8.51 5.33
C MET A 36 8.43 8.27 5.79
N GLY A 37 8.59 7.67 6.96
CA GLY A 37 9.90 7.24 7.47
C GLY A 37 10.46 6.08 6.66
N THR A 38 9.60 5.15 6.21
CA THR A 38 10.01 3.99 5.40
C THR A 38 9.49 4.11 3.96
N PRO A 39 10.35 3.99 2.94
CA PRO A 39 9.92 3.92 1.55
C PRO A 39 9.23 2.58 1.27
N ARG A 40 8.08 2.62 0.58
CA ARG A 40 7.21 1.45 0.38
C ARG A 40 6.60 1.44 -1.01
N TYR A 41 6.44 0.25 -1.60
CA TYR A 41 5.56 -0.03 -2.73
C TYR A 41 4.71 -1.27 -2.44
N ASP A 42 3.65 -1.52 -3.21
CA ASP A 42 2.67 -2.60 -2.99
C ASP A 42 2.07 -2.61 -1.56
N LEU A 43 1.89 -1.42 -0.97
CA LEU A 43 1.30 -1.21 0.35
C LEU A 43 -0.23 -1.11 0.31
N GLY A 44 -0.88 -1.38 1.45
CA GLY A 44 -2.29 -1.07 1.65
C GLY A 44 -2.45 0.31 2.27
N VAL A 45 -3.42 1.09 1.80
CA VAL A 45 -3.72 2.42 2.34
C VAL A 45 -5.19 2.50 2.75
N VAL A 46 -5.46 3.04 3.95
CA VAL A 46 -6.83 3.21 4.43
C VAL A 46 -6.99 4.45 5.31
N ALA A 47 -8.12 5.15 5.18
CA ALA A 47 -8.48 6.25 6.07
C ALA A 47 -9.25 5.74 7.28
N TYR A 48 -8.80 6.05 8.50
CA TYR A 48 -9.46 5.63 9.73
C TYR A 48 -9.23 6.63 10.86
N MET A 49 -10.30 6.98 11.59
CA MET A 49 -10.26 7.94 12.71
C MET A 49 -9.51 9.25 12.42
N GLY A 50 -9.70 9.82 11.22
CA GLY A 50 -9.06 11.09 10.82
C GLY A 50 -7.60 10.98 10.36
N HIS A 51 -7.05 9.76 10.31
CA HIS A 51 -5.67 9.49 9.89
C HIS A 51 -5.64 8.64 8.63
N ILE A 52 -4.52 8.67 7.90
CA ILE A 52 -4.27 7.77 6.78
C ILE A 52 -3.25 6.73 7.21
N PHE A 53 -3.59 5.46 7.13
CA PHE A 53 -2.69 4.34 7.49
C PHE A 53 -2.05 3.78 6.22
N ALA A 54 -0.72 3.78 6.20
CA ALA A 54 0.12 3.11 5.23
C ALA A 54 0.64 1.80 5.84
N VAL A 55 0.14 0.67 5.36
CA VAL A 55 0.33 -0.64 6.01
C VAL A 55 1.16 -1.55 5.10
N GLY A 56 2.17 -2.21 5.66
CA GLY A 56 2.92 -3.27 4.97
C GLY A 56 3.70 -2.81 3.73
N GLY A 57 3.63 -3.61 2.67
CA GLY A 57 4.32 -3.36 1.40
C GLY A 57 5.76 -3.88 1.37
N ARG A 58 6.58 -3.30 0.49
CA ARG A 58 7.98 -3.67 0.28
C ARG A 58 8.86 -2.43 0.18
N ASP A 59 10.06 -2.50 0.74
CA ASP A 59 11.07 -1.42 0.69
C ASP A 59 12.08 -1.58 -0.47
N GLY A 60 11.80 -2.47 -1.42
CA GLY A 60 12.73 -2.87 -2.49
C GLY A 60 13.59 -4.08 -2.15
N SER A 61 13.73 -4.43 -0.88
CA SER A 61 14.52 -5.57 -0.40
C SER A 61 13.69 -6.61 0.37
N ARG A 62 12.77 -6.15 1.22
CA ARG A 62 12.03 -6.98 2.18
C ARG A 62 10.55 -6.61 2.22
N TYR A 63 9.73 -7.61 2.53
CA TYR A 63 8.32 -7.40 2.88
C TYR A 63 8.21 -6.79 4.27
N GLN A 64 7.40 -5.76 4.43
CA GLN A 64 7.26 -5.01 5.67
C GLN A 64 6.09 -5.52 6.51
N ARG A 65 6.29 -5.54 7.83
CA ARG A 65 5.21 -5.70 8.83
C ARG A 65 4.84 -4.37 9.46
N SER A 66 5.72 -3.39 9.36
CA SER A 66 5.51 -2.05 9.88
C SER A 66 4.36 -1.36 9.16
N ALA A 67 3.74 -0.46 9.87
CA ALA A 67 2.72 0.44 9.37
C ALA A 67 2.98 1.82 9.95
N GLU A 68 2.59 2.84 9.20
CA GLU A 68 2.72 4.24 9.58
C GLU A 68 1.35 4.91 9.44
N ALA A 69 1.06 5.86 10.32
CA ALA A 69 -0.15 6.67 10.24
C ALA A 69 0.21 8.15 10.01
N TYR A 70 -0.50 8.78 9.09
CA TYR A 70 -0.40 10.20 8.80
C TYR A 70 -1.49 10.97 9.53
N ASP A 71 -1.09 11.97 10.29
CA ASP A 71 -1.97 12.99 10.85
C ASP A 71 -1.99 14.23 9.92
N PRO A 72 -3.13 14.53 9.27
CA PRO A 72 -3.26 15.70 8.40
C PRO A 72 -3.25 17.03 9.14
N VAL A 73 -3.51 17.06 10.45
CA VAL A 73 -3.51 18.28 11.26
C VAL A 73 -2.08 18.74 11.55
N THR A 74 -1.21 17.79 11.88
CA THR A 74 0.21 18.09 12.17
C THR A 74 1.10 17.93 10.95
N ASN A 75 0.59 17.34 9.86
CA ASN A 75 1.36 16.97 8.67
C ASN A 75 2.58 16.10 9.04
N THR A 76 2.35 15.04 9.81
CA THR A 76 3.40 14.12 10.26
C THR A 76 3.01 12.66 10.11
N TRP A 77 3.99 11.83 9.78
CA TRP A 77 3.89 10.38 9.89
C TRP A 77 4.46 9.90 11.22
N TYR A 78 3.88 8.86 11.79
CA TYR A 78 4.41 8.17 12.95
C TYR A 78 4.17 6.67 12.84
N ASP A 79 5.06 5.88 13.47
CA ASP A 79 4.95 4.43 13.49
C ASP A 79 3.74 3.98 14.33
N VAL A 80 3.03 2.96 13.84
CA VAL A 80 1.99 2.26 14.59
C VAL A 80 2.40 0.79 14.81
N PRO A 81 1.75 0.05 15.72
CA PRO A 81 2.12 -1.34 16.00
C PRO A 81 2.21 -2.21 14.73
N GLU A 82 3.26 -3.04 14.65
CA GLU A 82 3.48 -3.94 13.51
C GLU A 82 2.37 -4.98 13.37
N MET A 83 2.11 -5.39 12.13
CA MET A 83 1.35 -6.60 11.85
C MET A 83 2.11 -7.85 12.34
N VAL A 84 1.37 -8.90 12.69
CA VAL A 84 1.96 -10.18 13.12
C VAL A 84 2.75 -10.83 11.97
N HIS A 85 2.23 -10.76 10.74
CA HIS A 85 2.83 -11.36 9.55
C HIS A 85 3.21 -10.32 8.50
N ARG A 86 4.13 -10.69 7.61
CA ARG A 86 4.50 -9.88 6.44
C ARG A 86 3.43 -10.07 5.38
N HIS A 87 2.83 -8.98 4.92
CA HIS A 87 1.79 -9.01 3.89
C HIS A 87 2.24 -8.25 2.64
N SER A 88 1.95 -8.82 1.48
CA SER A 88 2.08 -8.20 0.14
C SER A 88 0.97 -8.72 -0.74
N TYR A 89 0.52 -7.93 -1.72
CA TYR A 89 -0.63 -8.29 -2.57
C TYR A 89 -1.87 -8.61 -1.73
N PHE A 90 -2.18 -7.70 -0.80
CA PHE A 90 -3.31 -7.83 0.11
C PHE A 90 -4.29 -6.69 -0.09
N ASP A 91 -5.52 -6.90 0.36
CA ASP A 91 -6.55 -5.88 0.42
C ASP A 91 -6.74 -5.41 1.87
N ILE A 92 -7.18 -4.17 2.02
CA ILE A 92 -7.36 -3.51 3.33
C ILE A 92 -8.72 -2.83 3.38
N ALA A 93 -9.44 -3.02 4.50
CA ALA A 93 -10.76 -2.44 4.69
C ALA A 93 -10.98 -2.00 6.13
N VAL A 94 -11.84 -1.00 6.32
CA VAL A 94 -12.36 -0.63 7.65
C VAL A 94 -13.75 -1.23 7.82
N MET A 95 -13.97 -1.91 8.94
CA MET A 95 -15.30 -2.39 9.34
C MET A 95 -15.42 -2.33 10.85
N ASN A 96 -16.58 -1.91 11.37
CA ASN A 96 -16.88 -1.91 12.81
C ASN A 96 -15.77 -1.27 13.68
N LYS A 97 -15.21 -0.13 13.24
CA LYS A 97 -14.12 0.58 13.93
C LYS A 97 -12.82 -0.25 14.06
N GLN A 98 -12.53 -1.08 13.06
CA GLN A 98 -11.34 -1.91 12.99
C GLN A 98 -10.81 -1.91 11.56
N ILE A 99 -9.48 -1.98 11.43
CA ILE A 99 -8.79 -2.16 10.16
C ILE A 99 -8.54 -3.65 9.95
N PHE A 100 -8.95 -4.19 8.81
CA PHE A 100 -8.75 -5.57 8.41
C PHE A 100 -7.78 -5.63 7.24
N VAL A 101 -6.81 -6.53 7.33
CA VAL A 101 -5.86 -6.86 6.26
C VAL A 101 -6.16 -8.28 5.79
N VAL A 102 -6.55 -8.42 4.53
CA VAL A 102 -6.90 -9.72 3.93
C VAL A 102 -5.91 -10.02 2.82
N SER A 103 -5.07 -11.04 3.03
CA SER A 103 -4.15 -11.50 1.99
C SER A 103 -4.75 -12.62 1.18
N LEU A 104 -4.66 -12.48 -0.15
CA LEU A 104 -4.73 -13.64 -1.02
C LEU A 104 -3.40 -14.38 -0.86
N ALA A 105 -3.45 -15.68 -0.60
CA ALA A 105 -2.25 -16.49 -0.51
C ALA A 105 -1.40 -16.31 -1.78
N SER A 106 -0.17 -15.84 -1.57
CA SER A 106 0.81 -15.45 -2.58
C SER A 106 0.89 -16.42 -3.77
N THR A 107 0.96 -15.85 -4.97
CA THR A 107 1.76 -16.16 -6.18
C THR A 107 2.13 -17.61 -6.55
N TYR A 108 2.32 -18.53 -5.59
CA TYR A 108 2.51 -19.96 -5.81
C TYR A 108 1.31 -20.59 -6.54
N LEU A 109 0.08 -20.24 -6.20
CA LEU A 109 -1.11 -20.76 -6.89
C LEU A 109 -1.17 -20.28 -8.35
N PHE A 110 -0.85 -19.00 -8.61
CA PHE A 110 -0.80 -18.49 -9.99
C PHE A 110 0.38 -19.07 -10.78
N TYR A 111 1.54 -19.31 -10.17
CA TYR A 111 2.69 -19.95 -10.82
C TYR A 111 2.41 -21.42 -11.13
N LEU A 112 1.78 -22.16 -10.21
CA LEU A 112 1.36 -23.55 -10.40
C LEU A 112 0.24 -23.68 -11.44
N LEU A 113 -0.74 -22.76 -11.44
CA LEU A 113 -1.79 -22.72 -12.48
C LEU A 113 -1.21 -22.37 -13.86
N ARG A 114 -0.18 -21.53 -13.94
CA ARG A 114 0.52 -21.24 -15.22
C ARG A 114 1.34 -22.42 -15.73
N GLN A 115 1.98 -23.19 -14.86
CA GLN A 115 2.71 -24.39 -15.27
C GLN A 115 1.76 -25.54 -15.66
N ASN A 116 0.60 -25.65 -15.01
CA ASN A 116 -0.39 -26.68 -15.32
C ASN A 116 -1.25 -26.39 -16.56
N ASN A 117 -1.29 -25.14 -17.05
CA ASN A 117 -2.01 -24.76 -18.28
C ASN A 117 -1.10 -24.70 -19.53
N ALA A 118 0.14 -25.17 -19.45
CA ALA A 118 1.04 -25.30 -20.61
C ALA A 118 0.97 -26.69 -21.28
N ILE A 119 0.00 -27.53 -20.89
CA ILE A 119 -0.25 -28.85 -21.49
C ILE A 119 -1.75 -29.04 -21.68
N MET A 120 -2.31 -28.37 -22.69
CA MET A 120 -3.45 -28.86 -23.49
C MET A 120 -3.33 -28.28 -24.90
#